data_AF-A0A0Q3FDU9-F1
#
_entry.id   AF-A0A0Q3FDU9-F1
#
_cell.length_a   1.000
_cell.length_b   1.000
_cell.length_c   1.000
_cell.angle_alpha   90.00
_cell.angle_beta   90.00
_cell.angle_gamma   90.00
#
_symmetry.space_group_name_H-M   'P 1'
#
loop_
_entity.id
_entity.type
_entity.pdbx_description
1 polymer ?
#
loop_
_entity_poly.entity_id
_entity_poly.type
_entity_poly.pdbx_seq_one_letter_code
_entity_poly.pdbx_strand_id
1 'polypeptide(L)'
;MNLTMVECRIMADLSIAAPNLVSLRCVIPYHRAPSFENLGSLTTGTIILDDSFLHDKFEYEYKNPDEDVFECDSDDSSDSNDDDYDSDADSYQSTWDRFSGANRVLGGQNVLCGLSNATSLELIADAGESILNRELEMCPVFTNLKALSLGEWCMAADLDPFVSFLQHAPNLEKLFLRLKMDHEEIEDNIIPEGISFACKNLTMVKILCPKDDERVGIIIVLVYLESWSGGRLP
;
A
#
# COMPACT_ATOMS: atom_id res chain seq x y z
N MET A 1 -10.48 -5.19 20.44
CA MET A 1 -9.82 -6.41 19.91
C MET A 1 -8.55 -5.98 19.19
N ASN A 2 -7.48 -6.76 19.26
CA ASN A 2 -6.21 -6.45 18.60
C ASN A 2 -5.80 -7.61 17.70
N LEU A 3 -5.28 -7.31 16.51
CA LEU A 3 -4.73 -8.29 15.58
C LEU A 3 -3.27 -7.94 15.31
N THR A 4 -2.41 -8.95 15.37
CA THR A 4 -0.99 -8.81 15.07
C THR A 4 -0.56 -9.95 14.17
N MET A 5 -0.07 -9.60 13.00
CA MET A 5 0.50 -10.47 11.99
C MET A 5 1.93 -9.98 11.75
N VAL A 6 2.90 -10.84 11.99
CA VAL A 6 4.32 -10.53 11.84
C VAL A 6 4.94 -11.70 11.12
N GLU A 7 5.59 -11.43 10.00
CA GLU A 7 6.30 -12.45 9.23
C GLU A 7 5.40 -13.63 8.85
N CYS A 8 4.11 -13.34 8.62
CA CYS A 8 3.12 -14.36 8.33
C CYS A 8 3.22 -14.83 6.88
N ARG A 9 3.32 -16.15 6.70
CA ARG A 9 3.24 -16.78 5.38
C ARG A 9 1.79 -16.93 4.93
N ILE A 10 1.41 -16.24 3.87
CA ILE A 10 0.03 -16.22 3.36
C ILE A 10 0.01 -16.86 1.97
N MET A 11 -0.52 -18.08 1.89
CA MET A 11 -0.48 -18.88 0.66
C MET A 11 -1.70 -18.68 -0.25
N ALA A 12 -2.76 -18.05 0.24
CA ALA A 12 -4.00 -17.78 -0.47
C ALA A 12 -4.52 -16.38 -0.10
N ASP A 13 -5.44 -15.83 -0.88
CA ASP A 13 -6.01 -14.51 -0.60
C ASP A 13 -6.67 -14.50 0.79
N LEU A 14 -6.19 -13.60 1.64
CA LEU A 14 -6.63 -13.47 3.03
C LEU A 14 -7.33 -12.12 3.21
N SER A 15 -8.66 -12.16 3.37
CA SER A 15 -9.45 -10.98 3.74
C SER A 15 -9.80 -11.00 5.22
N ILE A 16 -9.49 -9.90 5.91
CA ILE A 16 -9.76 -9.71 7.33
C ILE A 16 -10.92 -8.75 7.51
N ALA A 17 -12.06 -9.30 7.95
CA ALA A 17 -13.25 -8.55 8.31
C ALA A 17 -13.48 -8.56 9.81
N ALA A 18 -13.25 -7.43 10.49
CA ALA A 18 -13.33 -7.35 11.94
C ALA A 18 -13.85 -5.97 12.42
N PRO A 19 -15.17 -5.78 12.53
CA PRO A 19 -15.76 -4.46 12.86
C PRO A 19 -15.41 -3.93 14.25
N ASN A 20 -15.04 -4.82 15.18
CA ASN A 20 -14.66 -4.48 16.55
C ASN A 20 -13.13 -4.46 16.77
N LEU A 21 -12.36 -4.54 15.68
CA LEU A 21 -10.90 -4.42 15.73
C LEU A 21 -10.53 -2.98 16.06
N VAL A 22 -9.70 -2.80 17.08
CA VAL A 22 -9.26 -1.49 17.57
C VAL A 22 -7.81 -1.22 17.16
N SER A 23 -6.98 -2.27 17.17
CA SER A 23 -5.58 -2.20 16.77
C SER A 23 -5.25 -3.28 15.75
N LEU A 24 -4.63 -2.87 14.65
CA LEU A 24 -4.09 -3.74 13.61
C LEU A 24 -2.58 -3.52 13.50
N ARG A 25 -1.82 -4.61 13.48
CA ARG A 25 -0.39 -4.60 13.16
C ARG A 25 -0.10 -5.70 12.15
N CYS A 26 0.20 -5.34 10.91
CA CYS A 26 0.64 -6.25 9.86
C CYS A 26 2.06 -5.87 9.46
N VAL A 27 3.01 -6.77 9.66
CA VAL A 27 4.44 -6.50 9.44
C VAL A 27 5.04 -7.61 8.59
N ILE A 28 5.51 -7.22 7.41
CA ILE A 28 6.26 -8.05 6.46
C ILE A 28 5.51 -9.37 6.20
N PRO A 29 4.32 -9.33 5.57
CA PRO A 29 3.67 -10.56 5.11
C PRO A 29 4.50 -11.20 3.99
N TYR A 30 4.49 -12.53 3.90
CA TYR A 30 5.16 -13.28 2.84
C TYR A 30 4.16 -13.84 1.83
N HIS A 31 4.61 -13.92 0.57
CA HIS A 31 3.92 -14.41 -0.63
C HIS A 31 2.73 -13.58 -1.07
N ARG A 32 1.81 -13.25 -0.16
CA ARG A 32 0.64 -12.40 -0.44
C ARG A 32 0.42 -11.41 0.71
N ALA A 33 0.04 -10.17 0.39
CA ALA A 33 -0.44 -9.24 1.41
C ALA A 33 -1.94 -9.49 1.71
N PRO A 34 -2.36 -9.39 2.98
CA PRO A 34 -3.78 -9.50 3.32
C PRO A 34 -4.57 -8.26 2.83
N SER A 35 -5.86 -8.46 2.57
CA SER A 35 -6.82 -7.36 2.40
C SER A 35 -7.57 -7.09 3.70
N PHE A 36 -8.03 -5.86 3.86
CA PHE A 36 -8.71 -5.40 5.06
C PHE A 36 -10.08 -4.83 4.72
N GLU A 37 -11.11 -5.36 5.36
CA GLU A 37 -12.49 -4.99 5.10
C GLU A 37 -13.22 -4.73 6.42
N ASN A 38 -14.18 -3.80 6.42
CA ASN A 38 -15.07 -3.57 7.54
C ASN A 38 -14.35 -3.43 8.92
N LEU A 39 -13.28 -2.63 8.98
CA LEU A 39 -12.57 -2.34 10.24
C LEU A 39 -13.18 -1.09 10.93
N GLY A 40 -14.49 -1.18 11.23
CA GLY A 40 -15.31 -0.06 11.71
C GLY A 40 -14.80 0.65 12.98
N SER A 41 -14.19 -0.09 13.90
CA SER A 41 -13.70 0.43 15.19
C SER A 41 -12.20 0.71 15.21
N LEU A 42 -11.51 0.64 14.06
CA LEU A 42 -10.05 0.73 14.04
C LEU A 42 -9.59 2.11 14.48
N THR A 43 -8.79 2.17 15.54
CA THR A 43 -8.20 3.42 16.01
C THR A 43 -6.74 3.54 15.60
N THR A 44 -6.03 2.41 15.55
CA THR A 44 -4.58 2.37 15.27
C THR A 44 -4.25 1.27 14.29
N GLY A 45 -3.58 1.62 13.19
CA GLY A 45 -3.09 0.68 12.19
C GLY A 45 -1.60 0.84 11.96
N THR A 46 -0.87 -0.27 11.97
CA THR A 46 0.53 -0.34 11.53
C THR A 46 0.61 -1.34 10.40
N ILE A 47 0.99 -0.87 9.21
CA ILE A 47 1.29 -1.67 8.04
C ILE A 47 2.76 -1.44 7.70
N ILE A 48 3.55 -2.52 7.77
CA ILE A 48 4.93 -2.53 7.30
C ILE A 48 5.00 -3.55 6.18
N LEU A 49 5.33 -3.11 4.97
CA LEU A 49 5.40 -3.95 3.78
C LEU A 49 6.83 -4.02 3.27
N ASP A 50 7.10 -5.13 2.58
CA ASP A 50 8.31 -5.39 1.82
C ASP A 50 7.89 -6.28 0.64
N ASP A 51 7.58 -5.65 -0.49
CA ASP A 51 7.10 -6.32 -1.70
C ASP A 51 8.12 -7.30 -2.30
N SER A 52 9.39 -7.28 -1.87
CA SER A 52 10.40 -8.28 -2.26
C SER A 52 9.97 -9.71 -1.93
N PHE A 53 9.06 -9.86 -0.96
CA PHE A 53 8.53 -11.14 -0.53
C PHE A 53 7.18 -11.51 -1.18
N LEU A 54 6.62 -10.68 -2.06
CA LEU A 54 5.22 -10.76 -2.50
C LEU A 54 5.06 -11.05 -4.01
N HIS A 55 5.81 -12.00 -4.55
CA HIS A 55 5.86 -12.25 -6.00
C HIS A 55 5.49 -13.70 -6.39
N ASP A 56 4.82 -13.85 -7.55
CA ASP A 56 4.38 -15.10 -8.17
C ASP A 56 5.43 -16.22 -8.26
N LYS A 57 6.73 -15.89 -8.26
CA LYS A 57 7.81 -16.88 -8.33
C LYS A 57 7.75 -17.90 -7.20
N PHE A 58 7.15 -17.53 -6.06
CA PHE A 58 6.96 -18.41 -4.91
C PHE A 58 5.71 -19.31 -5.00
N GLU A 59 4.79 -19.05 -5.93
CA GLU A 59 3.59 -19.87 -6.12
C GLU A 59 3.93 -21.22 -6.77
N TYR A 60 4.98 -21.26 -7.61
CA TYR A 60 5.44 -22.47 -8.30
C TYR A 60 6.19 -23.48 -7.41
N GLU A 61 6.62 -23.09 -6.21
CA GLU A 61 7.38 -23.98 -5.31
C GLU A 61 6.47 -24.74 -4.32
N TYR A 62 5.18 -24.41 -4.29
CA TYR A 62 4.19 -25.07 -3.42
C TYR A 62 3.12 -25.79 -4.24
N LYS A 63 3.52 -26.86 -4.92
CA LYS A 63 2.59 -27.96 -5.18
C LYS A 63 2.37 -28.68 -3.84
N ASN A 64 1.12 -28.92 -3.47
CA ASN A 64 0.79 -29.77 -2.32
C ASN A 64 1.65 -31.04 -2.35
N PRO A 65 2.45 -31.35 -1.31
CA PRO A 65 3.14 -32.63 -1.24
C PRO A 65 2.17 -33.82 -1.08
N ASP A 66 0.89 -33.56 -0.83
CA ASP A 66 -0.14 -34.56 -0.58
C ASP A 66 -1.02 -34.88 -1.81
N GLU A 67 -0.69 -34.39 -3.02
CA GLU A 67 -1.40 -34.76 -4.27
C GLU A 67 -0.80 -36.00 -4.97
N ASP A 68 0.12 -36.72 -4.33
CA ASP A 68 0.69 -37.99 -4.84
C ASP A 68 0.02 -39.24 -4.23
N VAL A 69 -1.32 -39.33 -4.22
CA VAL A 69 -2.00 -40.63 -4.13
C VAL A 69 -3.38 -40.53 -4.80
N PHE A 70 -3.46 -40.88 -6.09
CA PHE A 70 -4.49 -41.76 -6.66
C PHE A 70 -4.05 -42.14 -8.07
N GLU A 71 -3.19 -43.16 -8.20
CA GLU A 71 -3.16 -43.96 -9.42
C GLU A 71 -4.49 -44.72 -9.49
N CYS A 72 -5.45 -44.22 -10.28
CA CYS A 72 -6.50 -45.06 -10.81
C CYS A 72 -6.13 -45.45 -12.23
N ASP A 73 -5.48 -46.61 -12.35
CA ASP A 73 -5.38 -47.33 -13.61
C ASP A 73 -6.79 -47.59 -14.12
N SER A 74 -7.14 -46.96 -15.23
CA SER A 74 -8.24 -47.38 -16.09
C SER A 74 -7.88 -47.01 -17.52
N ASP A 75 -7.28 -47.97 -18.21
CA ASP A 75 -7.27 -48.04 -19.65
C ASP A 75 -8.72 -47.95 -20.15
N ASP A 76 -9.07 -46.90 -20.88
CA ASP A 76 -10.02 -47.06 -21.98
C ASP A 76 -9.76 -46.04 -23.09
N SER A 77 -9.68 -46.56 -24.29
CA SER A 77 -9.33 -45.87 -25.52
C SER A 77 -10.56 -45.21 -26.15
N SER A 78 -10.44 -43.96 -26.59
CA SER A 78 -11.07 -43.51 -27.85
C SER A 78 -10.54 -42.15 -28.28
N ASP A 79 -9.95 -42.12 -29.47
CA ASP A 79 -9.80 -40.92 -30.30
C ASP A 79 -11.16 -40.29 -30.60
N SER A 80 -11.22 -38.95 -30.57
CA SER A 80 -11.85 -38.13 -31.61
C SER A 80 -11.67 -36.64 -31.30
N ASN A 81 -11.09 -35.93 -32.26
CA ASN A 81 -11.18 -34.46 -32.37
C ASN A 81 -12.64 -34.04 -32.56
N ASP A 82 -13.02 -32.88 -32.01
CA ASP A 82 -13.46 -31.72 -32.79
C ASP A 82 -14.01 -30.61 -31.86
N ASP A 83 -13.70 -29.39 -32.28
CA ASP A 83 -13.85 -28.12 -31.59
C ASP A 83 -15.30 -27.59 -31.58
N ASP A 84 -15.47 -26.44 -30.91
CA ASP A 84 -16.64 -25.54 -30.84
C ASP A 84 -17.64 -25.77 -29.69
N TYR A 85 -17.21 -25.35 -28.49
CA TYR A 85 -18.14 -24.77 -27.51
C TYR A 85 -17.95 -23.26 -27.45
N ASP A 86 -18.84 -22.58 -28.15
CA ASP A 86 -19.16 -21.16 -28.00
C ASP A 86 -19.82 -20.98 -26.62
N SER A 87 -19.12 -20.30 -25.70
CA SER A 87 -19.74 -19.75 -24.50
C SER A 87 -19.30 -18.31 -24.37
N ASP A 88 -20.24 -17.41 -24.69
CA ASP A 88 -20.28 -16.01 -24.27
C ASP A 88 -19.93 -15.91 -22.78
N ALA A 89 -18.66 -15.63 -22.49
CA ALA A 89 -18.20 -15.23 -21.18
C ALA A 89 -17.87 -13.74 -21.26
N ASP A 90 -18.70 -12.96 -20.58
CA ASP A 90 -18.62 -11.52 -20.50
C ASP A 90 -17.18 -11.02 -20.33
N SER A 91 -16.76 -10.21 -21.31
CA SER A 91 -15.51 -9.47 -21.32
C SER A 91 -15.50 -8.43 -20.18
N TYR A 92 -15.17 -8.87 -18.97
CA TYR A 92 -14.45 -8.02 -18.03
C TYR A 92 -12.99 -8.00 -18.45
N GLN A 93 -12.74 -7.32 -19.57
CA GLN A 93 -11.40 -6.96 -19.99
C GLN A 93 -10.85 -5.99 -18.94
N SER A 94 -10.24 -6.57 -17.92
CA SER A 94 -9.48 -5.89 -16.90
C SER A 94 -8.41 -5.07 -17.62
N THR A 95 -8.50 -3.75 -17.51
CA THR A 95 -7.49 -2.77 -17.96
C THR A 95 -6.07 -3.06 -17.41
N TRP A 96 -5.93 -4.07 -16.54
CA TRP A 96 -4.71 -4.58 -15.92
C TRP A 96 -3.83 -5.47 -16.81
N ASP A 97 -4.29 -5.92 -17.98
CA ASP A 97 -3.51 -6.79 -18.88
C ASP A 97 -2.48 -6.04 -19.75
N ARG A 98 -2.30 -4.73 -19.54
CA ARG A 98 -1.27 -3.95 -20.26
C ARG A 98 0.13 -4.00 -19.64
N PHE A 99 0.33 -4.69 -18.52
CA PHE A 99 1.64 -4.90 -17.89
C PHE A 99 2.04 -6.38 -17.87
N SER A 100 1.76 -7.09 -18.96
CA SER A 100 2.22 -8.46 -19.19
C SER A 100 3.74 -8.46 -19.45
N GLY A 101 4.51 -8.40 -18.36
CA GLY A 101 5.97 -8.44 -18.39
C GLY A 101 6.72 -8.14 -17.09
N ALA A 102 6.05 -7.78 -15.98
CA ALA A 102 6.71 -7.44 -14.71
C ALA A 102 6.05 -8.16 -13.52
N ASN A 103 6.88 -8.52 -12.53
CA ASN A 103 6.50 -9.18 -11.28
C ASN A 103 5.14 -8.68 -10.74
N ARG A 104 4.09 -9.51 -10.82
CA ARG A 104 2.81 -9.16 -10.18
C ARG A 104 2.97 -9.27 -8.67
N VAL A 105 2.78 -8.16 -7.96
CA VAL A 105 2.65 -8.16 -6.50
C VAL A 105 1.29 -8.71 -6.10
N LEU A 106 1.29 -9.75 -5.28
CA LEU A 106 0.07 -10.51 -4.95
C LEU A 106 -0.62 -10.01 -3.67
N GLY A 107 -1.95 -9.88 -3.74
CA GLY A 107 -2.79 -9.47 -2.63
C GLY A 107 -2.76 -7.96 -2.35
N GLY A 108 -3.09 -7.58 -1.11
CA GLY A 108 -3.02 -6.20 -0.64
C GLY A 108 -4.08 -5.27 -1.23
N GLN A 109 -5.21 -5.79 -1.71
CA GLN A 109 -6.32 -4.96 -2.18
C GLN A 109 -7.02 -4.28 -0.99
N ASN A 110 -7.50 -3.06 -1.21
CA ASN A 110 -8.24 -2.25 -0.24
C ASN A 110 -7.48 -1.96 1.06
N VAL A 111 -6.14 -2.01 1.05
CA VAL A 111 -5.35 -1.77 2.26
C VAL A 111 -5.65 -0.39 2.83
N LEU A 112 -5.67 0.66 2.01
CA LEU A 112 -5.94 2.02 2.50
C LEU A 112 -7.41 2.21 2.91
N CYS A 113 -8.35 1.69 2.10
CA CYS A 113 -9.78 1.74 2.40
C CYS A 113 -10.14 1.08 3.74
N GLY A 114 -9.56 -0.09 4.03
CA GLY A 114 -9.74 -0.78 5.31
C GLY A 114 -9.21 0.00 6.51
N LEU A 115 -8.29 0.94 6.30
CA LEU A 115 -7.68 1.76 7.35
C LEU A 115 -8.33 3.13 7.55
N SER A 116 -9.33 3.48 6.74
CA SER A 116 -9.94 4.82 6.67
C SER A 116 -10.47 5.37 8.00
N ASN A 117 -10.87 4.51 8.94
CA ASN A 117 -11.35 4.91 10.26
C ASN A 117 -10.25 5.23 11.28
N ALA A 118 -9.00 4.88 10.99
CA ALA A 118 -7.91 5.00 11.94
C ALA A 118 -7.63 6.45 12.35
N THR A 119 -7.31 6.62 13.62
CA THR A 119 -6.84 7.90 14.19
C THR A 119 -5.32 8.03 14.15
N SER A 120 -4.62 6.90 14.10
CA SER A 120 -3.17 6.82 13.99
C SER A 120 -2.77 5.74 13.00
N LEU A 121 -1.97 6.09 12.01
CA LEU A 121 -1.44 5.16 11.01
C LEU A 121 0.09 5.21 10.93
N GLU A 122 0.69 4.04 10.78
CA GLU A 122 2.08 3.86 10.40
C GLU A 122 2.12 2.99 9.14
N LEU A 123 2.57 3.56 8.02
CA LEU A 123 2.66 2.94 6.70
C LEU A 123 4.12 2.96 6.24
N ILE A 124 4.87 1.90 6.56
CA ILE A 124 6.32 1.84 6.33
C ILE A 124 6.61 0.81 5.24
N ALA A 125 7.30 1.24 4.20
CA ALA A 125 7.80 0.39 3.13
C ALA A 125 9.02 1.06 2.50
N ASP A 126 9.77 0.28 1.71
CA ASP A 126 10.98 0.73 1.02
C ASP A 126 10.65 1.35 -0.35
N ALA A 127 11.64 1.96 -1.01
CA ALA A 127 11.46 2.55 -2.33
C ALA A 127 10.91 1.50 -3.33
N GLY A 128 10.02 1.93 -4.23
CA GLY A 128 9.40 1.04 -5.22
C GLY A 128 8.28 0.14 -4.72
N GLU A 129 7.81 0.31 -3.47
CA GLU A 129 6.64 -0.40 -2.91
C GLU A 129 5.41 -0.24 -3.82
N SER A 130 4.95 -1.34 -4.41
CA SER A 130 3.92 -1.34 -5.44
C SER A 130 2.51 -1.39 -4.85
N ILE A 131 2.31 -2.06 -3.70
CA ILE A 131 0.96 -2.16 -3.10
C ILE A 131 0.48 -0.78 -2.66
N LEU A 132 1.26 -0.06 -1.84
CA LEU A 132 0.83 1.23 -1.33
C LEU A 132 0.66 2.24 -2.48
N ASN A 133 1.55 2.24 -3.47
CA ASN A 133 1.44 3.09 -4.65
C ASN A 133 0.18 2.77 -5.49
N ARG A 134 -0.14 1.49 -5.71
CA ARG A 134 -1.36 1.07 -6.41
C ARG A 134 -2.63 1.55 -5.70
N GLU A 135 -2.64 1.50 -4.37
CA GLU A 135 -3.81 1.87 -3.58
C GLU A 135 -4.03 3.39 -3.50
N LEU A 136 -3.03 4.21 -3.88
CA LEU A 136 -3.17 5.67 -3.90
C LEU A 136 -4.23 6.17 -4.88
N GLU A 137 -4.43 5.48 -6.00
CA GLU A 137 -5.45 5.86 -7.00
C GLU A 137 -6.87 5.82 -6.41
N MET A 138 -7.08 4.99 -5.38
CA MET A 138 -8.34 4.82 -4.67
C MET A 138 -8.24 5.25 -3.20
N CYS A 139 -7.29 6.14 -2.88
CA CYS A 139 -7.01 6.57 -1.52
C CYS A 139 -8.27 7.19 -0.87
N PRO A 140 -8.73 6.70 0.29
CA PRO A 140 -9.88 7.26 0.97
C PRO A 140 -9.52 8.59 1.66
N VAL A 141 -10.51 9.42 1.94
CA VAL A 141 -10.32 10.57 2.84
C VAL A 141 -10.27 10.08 4.29
N PHE A 142 -9.12 10.24 4.92
CA PHE A 142 -8.85 9.89 6.31
C PHE A 142 -9.32 10.99 7.27
N THR A 143 -10.64 11.14 7.40
CA THR A 143 -11.27 12.20 8.21
C THR A 143 -10.91 12.14 9.70
N ASN A 144 -10.65 10.95 10.25
CA ASN A 144 -10.33 10.74 11.66
C ASN A 144 -8.83 10.77 11.97
N LEU A 145 -7.97 10.76 10.95
CA LEU A 145 -6.53 10.58 11.11
C LEU A 145 -5.89 11.82 11.74
N LYS A 146 -5.21 11.59 12.87
CA LYS A 146 -4.51 12.61 13.66
C LYS A 146 -3.00 12.44 13.64
N ALA A 147 -2.51 11.21 13.54
CA ALA A 147 -1.09 10.91 13.47
C ALA A 147 -0.80 9.99 12.28
N LEU A 148 0.18 10.36 11.46
CA LEU A 148 0.60 9.59 10.30
C LEU A 148 2.11 9.41 10.32
N SER A 149 2.56 8.18 10.11
CA SER A 149 3.97 7.86 9.85
C SER A 149 4.12 7.24 8.46
N LEU A 150 5.03 7.76 7.65
CA LEU A 150 5.34 7.25 6.31
C LEU A 150 6.81 6.82 6.20
N GLY A 151 7.04 5.75 5.46
CA GLY A 151 8.37 5.22 5.13
C GLY A 151 8.97 5.82 3.84
N GLU A 152 10.04 5.20 3.34
CA GLU A 152 10.81 5.68 2.19
C GLU A 152 9.98 5.73 0.90
N TRP A 153 9.09 4.75 0.72
CA TRP A 153 8.22 4.64 -0.46
C TRP A 153 7.46 5.93 -0.82
N CYS A 154 7.18 6.80 0.16
CA CYS A 154 6.41 8.01 -0.09
C CYS A 154 7.21 9.12 -0.80
N MET A 155 8.52 8.94 -0.95
CA MET A 155 9.40 9.87 -1.66
C MET A 155 9.50 9.58 -3.17
N ALA A 156 8.91 8.48 -3.64
CA ALA A 156 8.90 8.11 -5.05
C ALA A 156 8.08 9.10 -5.90
N ALA A 157 8.29 9.07 -7.23
CA ALA A 157 7.49 9.79 -8.22
C ALA A 157 7.22 11.25 -7.83
N ASP A 158 8.30 12.03 -7.64
CA ASP A 158 8.23 13.45 -7.31
C ASP A 158 7.40 13.80 -6.06
N LEU A 159 7.41 12.91 -5.05
CA LEU A 159 6.67 13.07 -3.80
C LEU A 159 5.14 12.93 -3.94
N ASP A 160 4.64 12.41 -5.08
CA ASP A 160 3.21 12.22 -5.31
C ASP A 160 2.51 11.43 -4.19
N PRO A 161 3.05 10.29 -3.69
CA PRO A 161 2.45 9.60 -2.55
C PRO A 161 2.36 10.45 -1.30
N PHE A 162 3.44 11.19 -0.99
CA PHE A 162 3.51 12.06 0.17
C PHE A 162 2.45 13.16 0.09
N VAL A 163 2.37 13.85 -1.05
CA VAL A 163 1.38 14.91 -1.30
C VAL A 163 -0.04 14.37 -1.24
N SER A 164 -0.30 13.22 -1.87
CA SER A 164 -1.60 12.57 -1.88
C SER A 164 -2.11 12.29 -0.47
N PHE A 165 -1.28 11.76 0.44
CA PHE A 165 -1.68 11.55 1.83
C PHE A 165 -2.01 12.84 2.57
N LEU A 166 -1.25 13.92 2.34
CA LEU A 166 -1.55 15.21 2.95
C LEU A 166 -2.86 15.83 2.43
N GLN A 167 -3.24 15.54 1.18
CA GLN A 167 -4.54 15.95 0.64
C GLN A 167 -5.70 15.14 1.21
N HIS A 168 -5.48 13.84 1.46
CA HIS A 168 -6.50 12.92 1.97
C HIS A 168 -6.62 12.91 3.49
N ALA A 169 -5.76 13.59 4.24
CA ALA A 169 -5.76 13.63 5.71
C ALA A 169 -6.07 15.03 6.29
N PRO A 170 -7.26 15.62 6.05
CA PRO A 170 -7.55 17.03 6.36
C PRO A 170 -7.40 17.42 7.84
N ASN A 171 -7.47 16.45 8.76
CA ASN A 171 -7.42 16.65 10.20
C ASN A 171 -6.10 16.22 10.86
N LEU A 172 -5.07 15.97 10.05
CA LEU A 172 -3.76 15.51 10.53
C LEU A 172 -3.11 16.54 11.46
N GLU A 173 -2.61 16.07 12.60
CA GLU A 173 -1.95 16.90 13.63
C GLU A 173 -0.46 16.60 13.75
N LYS A 174 -0.05 15.35 13.50
CA LYS A 174 1.33 14.87 13.65
C LYS A 174 1.75 14.06 12.43
N LEU A 175 2.89 14.44 11.86
CA LEU A 175 3.51 13.75 10.74
C LEU A 175 4.90 13.26 11.14
N PHE A 176 5.17 11.99 10.86
CA PHE A 176 6.46 11.35 11.09
C PHE A 176 6.97 10.76 9.77
N LEU A 177 8.16 11.16 9.33
CA LEU A 177 8.80 10.59 8.15
C LEU A 177 10.00 9.75 8.56
N ARG A 178 10.09 8.54 8.01
CA ARG A 178 11.19 7.59 8.24
C ARG A 178 11.85 7.31 6.90
N LEU A 179 12.82 8.16 6.56
CA LEU A 179 13.57 8.09 5.31
C LEU A 179 14.80 7.20 5.48
N LYS A 180 15.08 6.41 4.44
CA LYS A 180 16.24 5.53 4.28
C LYS A 180 17.11 6.06 3.14
N MET A 181 18.32 5.50 3.06
CA MET A 181 19.36 5.96 2.15
C MET A 181 19.54 4.95 1.01
N ASP A 182 18.57 4.90 0.11
CA ASP A 182 18.65 4.09 -1.10
C ASP A 182 18.39 5.05 -2.28
N HIS A 183 19.43 5.32 -3.05
CA HIS A 183 19.48 6.41 -4.02
C HIS A 183 18.40 6.31 -5.11
N GLU A 184 17.43 7.22 -5.07
CA GLU A 184 16.82 7.82 -6.26
C GLU A 184 17.05 9.32 -6.15
N GLU A 185 17.81 9.88 -7.09
CA GLU A 185 17.98 11.33 -7.22
C GLU A 185 16.59 11.92 -7.48
N ILE A 186 16.07 12.70 -6.54
CA ILE A 186 14.90 13.54 -6.81
C ILE A 186 15.37 14.59 -7.82
N GLU A 187 14.64 14.76 -8.93
CA GLU A 187 14.98 15.82 -9.87
C GLU A 187 15.00 17.17 -9.14
N ASP A 188 16.10 17.93 -9.29
CA ASP A 188 16.33 19.26 -8.68
C ASP A 188 15.25 20.30 -9.02
N ASN A 189 14.26 19.94 -9.85
CA ASN A 189 13.20 20.80 -10.35
C ASN A 189 11.85 20.61 -9.66
N ILE A 190 11.75 19.89 -8.53
CA ILE A 190 10.50 19.92 -7.73
C ILE A 190 10.34 21.34 -7.17
N ILE A 191 9.61 22.15 -7.92
CA ILE A 191 9.14 23.45 -7.47
C ILE A 191 7.79 23.19 -6.78
N PRO A 192 7.69 23.35 -5.45
CA PRO A 192 6.45 23.13 -4.72
C PRO A 192 5.36 24.20 -4.98
N GLU A 193 5.45 24.93 -6.09
CA GLU A 193 4.50 25.97 -6.47
C GLU A 193 3.16 25.34 -6.91
N GLY A 194 2.08 25.66 -6.21
CA GLY A 194 0.72 25.23 -6.56
C GLY A 194 0.27 23.93 -5.88
N ILE A 195 1.12 23.28 -5.08
CA ILE A 195 0.74 22.12 -4.27
C ILE A 195 0.06 22.61 -2.99
N SER A 196 -1.26 22.49 -2.93
CA SER A 196 -2.03 22.72 -1.72
C SER A 196 -2.46 21.41 -1.07
N PHE A 197 -2.37 21.34 0.26
CA PHE A 197 -2.80 20.16 1.02
C PHE A 197 -3.69 20.55 2.20
N ALA A 198 -4.58 19.63 2.58
CA ALA A 198 -5.74 19.93 3.43
C ALA A 198 -5.41 20.03 4.94
N CYS A 199 -4.20 19.64 5.36
CA CYS A 199 -3.77 19.44 6.75
C CYS A 199 -3.54 20.75 7.54
N LYS A 200 -4.58 21.57 7.72
CA LYS A 200 -4.50 22.88 8.41
C LYS A 200 -4.16 22.80 9.90
N ASN A 201 -4.27 21.62 10.50
CA ASN A 201 -4.04 21.39 11.93
C ASN A 201 -2.68 20.74 12.22
N LEU A 202 -1.79 20.66 11.23
CA LEU A 202 -0.49 20.02 11.41
C LEU A 202 0.38 20.85 12.36
N THR A 203 0.63 20.31 13.55
CA THR A 203 1.39 21.01 14.63
C THR A 203 2.78 20.45 14.82
N MET A 204 3.02 19.22 14.36
CA MET A 204 4.27 18.52 14.57
C MET A 204 4.69 17.78 13.30
N VAL A 205 5.91 18.03 12.87
CA VAL A 205 6.60 17.24 11.84
C VAL A 205 7.91 16.75 12.43
N LYS A 206 8.13 15.44 12.38
CA LYS A 206 9.39 14.82 12.77
C LYS A 206 9.94 14.01 11.60
N ILE A 207 11.14 14.35 11.17
CA ILE A 207 11.83 13.67 10.08
C ILE A 207 13.00 12.91 10.68
N LEU A 208 13.01 11.59 10.46
CA LEU A 208 14.15 10.73 10.69
C LEU A 208 14.72 10.39 9.32
N CYS A 209 15.91 10.89 9.01
CA CYS A 209 16.56 10.69 7.72
C CYS A 209 18.06 10.46 7.90
N PRO A 210 18.74 9.97 6.85
CA PRO A 210 20.19 9.96 6.78
C PRO A 210 20.78 11.37 6.91
N LYS A 211 22.07 11.43 7.26
CA LYS A 211 22.77 12.70 7.37
C LYS A 211 22.88 13.33 5.97
N ASP A 212 22.61 14.63 5.89
CA ASP A 212 22.73 15.43 4.67
C ASP A 212 21.75 15.03 3.54
N ASP A 213 20.59 14.43 3.89
CA ASP A 213 19.51 14.13 2.95
C ASP A 213 18.87 15.44 2.40
N GLU A 214 19.09 15.70 1.11
CA GLU A 214 18.72 16.94 0.43
C GLU A 214 17.20 17.15 0.35
N ARG A 215 16.43 16.06 0.39
CA ARG A 215 14.97 16.04 0.29
C ARG A 215 14.29 16.68 1.49
N VAL A 216 15.00 16.73 2.63
CA VAL A 216 14.52 17.41 3.86
C VAL A 216 14.19 18.87 3.58
N GLY A 217 14.98 19.55 2.75
CA GLY A 217 14.71 20.94 2.37
C GLY A 217 13.38 21.08 1.64
N ILE A 218 13.12 20.21 0.66
CA ILE A 218 11.89 20.19 -0.14
C ILE A 218 10.68 19.92 0.76
N ILE A 219 10.76 18.91 1.64
CA ILE A 219 9.68 18.57 2.58
C ILE A 219 9.35 19.74 3.50
N ILE A 220 10.37 20.43 4.03
CA ILE A 220 10.16 21.62 4.88
C ILE A 220 9.46 22.70 4.06
N VAL A 221 9.94 23.02 2.86
CA VAL A 221 9.31 24.05 2.03
C VAL A 221 7.86 23.70 1.73
N LEU A 222 7.58 22.46 1.30
CA LEU A 222 6.23 21.95 1.05
C LEU A 222 5.33 22.17 2.27
N VAL A 223 5.73 21.67 3.44
CA VAL A 223 4.87 21.71 4.62
C VAL A 223 4.68 23.14 5.18
N TYR A 224 5.68 24.01 5.05
CA TYR A 224 5.65 25.36 5.63
C TYR A 224 5.09 26.45 4.70
N LEU A 225 5.18 26.34 3.37
CA LEU A 225 4.63 27.34 2.45
C LEU A 225 3.09 27.47 2.59
N GLU A 226 2.39 26.35 2.74
CA GLU A 226 0.92 26.33 2.94
C GLU A 226 0.50 26.87 4.32
N SER A 227 1.38 26.82 5.32
CA SER A 227 1.13 27.39 6.64
C SER A 227 1.11 28.93 6.62
N TRP A 228 1.73 29.57 5.62
CA TRP A 228 1.80 31.04 5.50
C TRP A 228 0.67 31.63 4.63
N SER A 229 0.05 30.84 3.75
CA SER A 229 -1.09 31.26 2.91
C SER A 229 -2.34 31.67 3.71
N GLY A 230 -2.40 31.35 5.01
CA GLY A 230 -3.47 31.79 5.94
C GLY A 230 -3.22 33.13 6.64
N GLY A 231 -2.06 33.76 6.44
CA GLY A 231 -1.69 35.04 7.04
C GLY A 231 -2.17 36.23 6.23
N ARG A 232 -3.35 36.76 6.55
CA ARG A 232 -3.76 38.10 6.11
C ARG A 232 -2.77 39.11 6.72
N LEU A 233 -1.96 39.77 5.90
CA LEU A 233 -1.09 40.88 6.35
C LEU A 233 -1.94 42.04 6.91
N PRO A 234 -1.48 42.74 7.96
CA PRO A 234 -2.14 43.93 8.50
C PRO A 234 -2.16 45.11 7.53
#